data_AF-A0A951N1Q9-F1
#
_entry.id   AF-A0A951N1Q9-F1
#
_cell.length_a   1.000
_cell.length_b   1.000
_cell.length_c   1.000
_cell.angle_alpha   90.00
_cell.angle_beta   90.00
_cell.angle_gamma   90.00
#
_symmetry.space_group_name_H-M   'P 1'
#
loop_
_entity.id
_entity.type
_entity.pdbx_description
1 polymer ?
#
loop_
_entity_poly.entity_id
_entity_poly.type
_entity_poly.pdbx_seq_one_letter_code
_entity_poly.pdbx_strand_id
1 'polypeptide(L)' 'MNEPRICIVGAGALSSRRIYPYIGAAGAQLVGVCDLDNEKAQRNARLFGGQVYNDLEQMLAEQKPDGVIICTGPNG' A
#
# COMPACT_ATOMS: atom_id res chain seq x y z
N MET A 1 -2.86 17.42 -14.04
CA MET A 1 -3.53 16.19 -13.58
C MET A 1 -3.11 15.94 -12.14
N ASN A 2 -3.99 15.45 -11.28
CA ASN A 2 -3.62 15.06 -9.91
C ASN A 2 -2.81 13.75 -9.94
N GLU A 3 -1.89 13.57 -8.99
CA GLU A 3 -1.17 12.31 -8.79
C GLU A 3 -2.17 11.19 -8.43
N PRO A 4 -2.17 10.03 -9.12
CA PRO A 4 -3.03 8.91 -8.76
C PRO A 4 -2.80 8.47 -7.32
N ARG A 5 -3.90 8.33 -6.57
CA ARG A 5 -3.90 7.83 -5.19
C ARG A 5 -3.90 6.31 -5.23
N ILE A 6 -2.81 5.69 -4.78
CA ILE A 6 -2.63 4.24 -4.81
C ILE A 6 -2.63 3.68 -3.40
N CYS A 7 -3.36 2.58 -3.21
CA CYS A 7 -3.23 1.72 -2.04
C CYS A 7 -2.48 0.43 -2.40
N ILE A 8 -1.78 -0.16 -1.43
CA ILE A 8 -1.14 -1.47 -1.60
C ILE A 8 -1.66 -2.44 -0.53
N VAL A 9 -2.04 -3.65 -0.97
CA VAL A 9 -2.37 -4.78 -0.09
C VAL A 9 -1.20 -5.75 -0.13
N GLY A 10 -0.55 -5.97 1.00
CA GLY A 10 0.64 -6.80 1.15
C GLY A 10 1.92 -5.97 1.30
N ALA A 11 2.57 -6.16 2.44
CA ALA A 11 3.82 -5.54 2.88
C ALA A 11 4.96 -6.58 3.06
N GLY A 12 4.87 -7.69 2.33
CA GLY A 12 5.87 -8.76 2.29
C GLY A 12 7.20 -8.35 1.63
N ALA A 13 8.15 -9.29 1.59
CA ALA A 13 9.51 -9.03 1.13
C ALA A 13 9.61 -8.58 -0.34
N LEU A 14 8.80 -9.18 -1.23
CA LEU A 14 8.77 -8.83 -2.65
C LEU A 14 8.32 -7.38 -2.84
N SER A 15 7.11 -7.05 -2.37
CA SER A 15 6.52 -5.73 -2.56
C SER A 15 7.40 -4.66 -1.92
N SER A 16 7.86 -4.88 -0.68
CA SER A 16 8.72 -3.93 0.05
C SER A 16 10.01 -3.56 -0.71
N ARG A 17 10.58 -4.50 -1.48
CA ARG A 17 11.84 -4.29 -2.22
C ARG A 17 11.64 -3.85 -3.66
N ARG A 18 10.51 -4.18 -4.29
CA ARG A 18 10.34 -4.07 -5.74
C ARG A 18 9.18 -3.19 -6.19
N ILE A 19 8.27 -2.83 -5.29
CA ILE A 19 7.05 -2.10 -5.63
C ILE A 19 6.99 -0.77 -4.87
N TYR A 20 6.98 -0.81 -3.53
CA TYR A 20 6.88 0.42 -2.72
C TYR A 20 7.90 1.52 -3.09
N PRO A 21 9.19 1.21 -3.33
CA PRO A 21 10.18 2.25 -3.66
C PRO A 21 9.88 3.04 -4.94
N TYR A 22 9.04 2.50 -5.84
CA TYR A 22 8.80 3.08 -7.16
C TYR A 22 7.48 3.84 -7.28
N ILE A 23 6.62 3.82 -6.25
CA ILE A 23 5.29 4.45 -6.33
C ILE A 23 5.41 5.96 -6.61
N GLY A 24 6.19 6.68 -5.81
CA GLY A 24 6.42 8.11 -6.02
C GLY A 24 7.15 8.41 -7.34
N ALA A 25 8.15 7.59 -7.70
CA ALA A 25 8.88 7.77 -8.96
C ALA A 25 8.02 7.53 -10.20
N ALA A 26 6.96 6.72 -10.09
CA ALA A 26 5.96 6.50 -11.13
C ALA A 26 4.90 7.63 -11.20
N GLY A 27 5.02 8.67 -10.36
CA GLY A 27 4.10 9.81 -10.34
C GLY A 27 2.81 9.56 -9.58
N ALA A 28 2.81 8.60 -8.64
CA ALA A 28 1.65 8.25 -7.81
C ALA A 28 1.90 8.53 -6.32
N GLN A 29 0.82 8.82 -5.59
CA GLN A 29 0.85 8.99 -4.14
C GLN A 29 0.43 7.69 -3.45
N LEU A 30 1.27 7.13 -2.58
CA LEU A 30 0.87 6.03 -1.69
C LEU A 30 0.00 6.58 -0.56
N VAL A 31 -1.28 6.19 -0.53
CA VAL A 31 -2.26 6.71 0.45
C VAL A 31 -2.67 5.66 1.49
N GLY A 32 -2.49 4.38 1.20
CA GLY A 32 -2.82 3.28 2.12
C GLY A 32 -1.94 2.05 1.95
N VAL A 33 -1.61 1.43 3.08
CA VAL A 33 -0.83 0.19 3.17
C VAL A 33 -1.62 -0.79 4.04
N CYS A 34 -2.08 -1.89 3.46
CA CYS A 34 -2.85 -2.92 4.15
C CYS A 34 -2.05 -4.21 4.27
N ASP A 35 -1.85 -4.72 5.49
CA ASP A 35 -1.31 -6.06 5.75
C ASP A 35 -1.85 -6.56 7.10
N LEU A 36 -2.08 -7.88 7.22
CA LEU A 36 -2.49 -8.50 8.49
C LEU A 36 -1.40 -8.37 9.56
N ASP A 37 -0.13 -8.33 9.13
CA ASP A 37 1.01 -8.02 9.97
C ASP A 37 1.24 -6.50 10.02
N ASN A 38 0.73 -5.90 11.10
CA ASN A 38 0.75 -4.45 11.29
C ASN A 38 2.18 -3.89 11.30
N GLU A 39 3.19 -4.63 11.78
CA GLU A 39 4.58 -4.17 11.80
C GLU A 39 5.14 -4.02 10.38
N LYS A 40 4.81 -4.94 9.48
CA LYS A 40 5.21 -4.84 8.07
C LYS A 40 4.56 -3.64 7.39
N ALA A 41 3.26 -3.44 7.62
CA ALA A 41 2.54 -2.30 7.07
C ALA A 41 3.10 -0.97 7.59
N GLN A 42 3.31 -0.85 8.91
CA GLN A 42 3.94 0.32 9.55
C GLN A 42 5.33 0.62 8.99
N ARG A 43 6.17 -0.39 8.79
CA ARG A 43 7.52 -0.22 8.22
C ARG A 43 7.44 0.44 6.85
N ASN A 44 6.60 -0.08 5.95
CA ASN A 44 6.49 0.47 4.61
C ASN A 44 5.81 1.84 4.60
N ALA A 45 4.78 2.04 5.42
CA ALA A 45 4.13 3.35 5.56
C ALA A 45 5.10 4.44 6.05
N ARG A 46 6.00 4.12 6.99
CA ARG A 46 7.05 5.03 7.46
C ARG A 46 8.06 5.39 6.37
N LEU A 47 8.40 4.42 5.50
CA LEU A 47 9.42 4.61 4.46
C LEU A 47 8.87 5.31 3.21
N PHE A 48 7.61 5.05 2.85
CA PHE A 48 7.07 5.40 1.54
C PHE A 48 5.77 6.22 1.61
N GLY A 49 5.21 6.43 2.81
CA GLY A 49 3.96 7.15 3.03
C GLY A 49 2.73 6.25 3.11
N GLY A 50 1.56 6.88 3.25
CA GLY A 50 0.26 6.20 3.37
C GLY A 50 -0.13 5.85 4.80
N GLN A 51 -1.43 5.63 5.01
CA GLN A 51 -1.97 5.17 6.29
C GLN A 51 -1.92 3.65 6.42
N VAL A 52 -1.79 3.16 7.64
CA VAL A 52 -1.66 1.72 7.93
C VAL A 52 -3.04 1.13 8.19
N TYR A 53 -3.31 0.01 7.55
CA TYR A 53 -4.53 -0.75 7.68
C TYR A 53 -4.21 -2.23 7.90
N ASN A 54 -5.10 -2.91 8.61
CA ASN A 54 -5.16 -4.37 8.69
C ASN A 54 -6.45 -4.93 8.08
N ASP A 55 -7.30 -4.06 7.55
CA ASP A 55 -8.58 -4.38 6.92
C ASP A 55 -8.70 -3.67 5.57
N LEU A 56 -9.02 -4.44 4.53
CA LEU A 56 -9.10 -3.94 3.16
C LEU A 56 -10.33 -3.04 2.96
N GLU A 57 -11.48 -3.44 3.49
CA GLU A 57 -12.74 -2.70 3.28
C GLU A 57 -12.66 -1.31 3.93
N GLN A 58 -12.11 -1.24 5.15
CA GLN A 58 -11.84 0.02 5.84
C GLN A 58 -10.90 0.90 5.03
N MET A 59 -9.77 0.35 4.53
CA MET A 59 -8.83 1.12 3.71
C MET A 59 -9.50 1.71 2.47
N LEU A 60 -10.31 0.92 1.76
CA LEU A 60 -10.99 1.38 0.55
C LEU A 60 -12.05 2.44 0.84
N ALA A 61 -12.82 2.27 1.91
CA ALA A 61 -13.86 3.21 2.32
C ALA A 61 -13.27 4.58 2.72
N GLU A 62 -12.17 4.59 3.45
CA GLU A 62 -11.51 5.81 3.91
C GLU A 62 -10.68 6.49 2.81
N GLN A 63 -9.84 5.72 2.10
CA GLN A 63 -8.86 6.29 1.16
C GLN A 63 -9.44 6.61 -0.21
N LYS A 64 -10.48 5.88 -0.64
CA LYS A 64 -11.09 5.99 -1.99
C LYS A 64 -10.02 6.14 -3.09
N PRO A 65 -9.10 5.17 -3.21
CA PRO A 65 -7.95 5.29 -4.11
C PRO A 65 -8.39 5.19 -5.58
N ASP A 66 -7.58 5.74 -6.48
CA ASP A 66 -7.74 5.59 -7.93
C ASP A 66 -7.33 4.18 -8.40
N GLY A 67 -6.48 3.50 -7.63
CA GLY A 67 -6.02 2.15 -7.91
C GLY A 67 -5.50 1.41 -6.68
N VAL A 68 -5.50 0.08 -6.77
CA VAL A 68 -5.02 -0.81 -5.71
C VAL A 68 -4.04 -1.81 -6.32
N ILE A 69 -2.88 -1.96 -5.70
CA ILE A 69 -1.90 -2.99 -6.05
C ILE A 69 -2.00 -4.12 -5.03
N ILE A 70 -2.33 -5.32 -5.48
CA ILE A 70 -2.49 -6.51 -4.62
C ILE A 70 -1.23 -7.37 -4.73
N CYS A 71 -0.56 -7.56 -3.59
CA CYS A 71 0.72 -8.24 -3.43
C CYS A 71 0.65 -9.27 -2.29
N THR A 72 -0.41 -10.06 -2.26
CA THR A 72 -0.64 -11.13 -1.27
C THR A 72 -0.03 -12.45 -1.75
N GLY A 73 0.25 -13.34 -0.80
CA GLY A 73 0.64 -14.72 -1.13
C GLY A 73 -0.54 -15.51 -1.72
N PRO A 74 -0.29 -16.65 -2.37
CA PRO A 74 -1.34 -17.46 -3.02
C PRO A 74 -2.42 -17.97 -2.04
N ASN A 75 -2.12 -18.02 -0.75
CA ASN A 75 -3.04 -18.54 0.26
C ASN A 75 -3.84 -17.45 0.98
N GLY A 76 -3.65 -16.16 0.64
CA GLY A 76 -4.24 -15.05 1.37
C GLY A 76 -3.58 -14.83 2.71
#